data_AF-A0A256ZCN4-F1
#
_entry.id   AF-A0A256ZCN4-F1
#
_cell.length_a   1.000
_cell.length_b   1.000
_cell.length_c   1.000
_cell.angle_alpha   90.00
_cell.angle_beta   90.00
_cell.angle_gamma   90.00
#
_symmetry.space_group_name_H-M   'P 1'
#
loop_
_entity.id
_entity.type
_entity.pdbx_description
1 polymer ?
#
loop_
_entity_poly.entity_id
_entity_poly.type
_entity_poly.pdbx_seq_one_letter_code
_entity_poly.pdbx_strand_id
1 'polypeptide(L)'
;MTLDYDDMWVSIMANRDFNLIVSTYRRCENDACSEIWFLLGLIGDKESVVERTDVSGLIVAKTSLDPFKVVHELRRLLKEKPEEFQYTLRVIPVETIVRTDLEEIRKACTEISSKIAEDETFRVTVEKRHTKLPTKEIVEAAAENINRRVNLENPDKILSISGSFMSNALLILRIF
;
A
#
# COMPACT_ATOMS: atom_id res chain seq x y z
N MET A 1 34.10 -0.38 13.17
CA MET A 1 32.71 0.07 13.37
C MET A 1 31.97 -0.23 12.08
N THR A 2 31.77 -1.52 11.85
CA THR A 2 31.05 -2.06 10.68
C THR A 2 29.60 -2.13 11.11
N LEU A 3 28.74 -1.33 10.49
CA LEU A 3 27.30 -1.58 10.55
C LEU A 3 27.10 -2.97 9.97
N ASP A 4 26.64 -3.90 10.80
CA ASP A 4 26.39 -5.27 10.38
C ASP A 4 25.28 -5.22 9.32
N TYR A 5 25.45 -5.97 8.24
CA TYR A 5 24.47 -5.98 7.15
C TYR A 5 23.10 -6.42 7.70
N ASP A 6 23.11 -7.30 8.71
CA ASP A 6 21.93 -7.73 9.47
C ASP A 6 21.22 -6.60 10.24
N ASP A 7 21.92 -5.59 10.75
CA ASP A 7 21.29 -4.44 11.44
C ASP A 7 20.47 -3.56 10.47
N MET A 8 20.87 -3.51 9.19
CA MET A 8 20.12 -2.80 8.15
C MET A 8 18.83 -3.56 7.79
N TRP A 9 18.87 -4.88 7.72
CA TRP A 9 17.71 -5.74 7.45
C TRP A 9 16.71 -5.78 8.62
N VAL A 10 17.20 -5.81 9.86
CA VAL A 10 16.35 -5.73 11.07
C VAL A 10 15.61 -4.39 11.15
N SER A 11 16.24 -3.29 10.70
CA SER A 11 15.61 -1.97 10.63
C SER A 11 14.47 -1.90 9.60
N ILE A 12 14.61 -2.55 8.44
CA ILE A 12 13.57 -2.61 7.40
C ILE A 12 12.36 -3.46 7.84
N MET A 13 12.60 -4.57 8.56
CA MET A 13 11.48 -5.34 9.14
C MET A 13 10.77 -4.58 10.28
N ALA A 14 11.50 -3.73 11.01
CA ALA A 14 10.95 -2.90 12.09
C ALA A 14 10.21 -1.65 11.57
N ASN A 15 10.59 -1.14 10.40
CA ASN A 15 10.00 0.04 9.79
C ASN A 15 9.50 -0.34 8.38
N ARG A 16 8.29 -0.92 8.33
CA ARG A 16 7.66 -1.42 7.10
C ARG A 16 7.26 -0.28 6.16
N ASP A 17 8.26 0.33 5.57
CA ASP A 17 8.13 1.42 4.59
C ASP A 17 8.10 0.82 3.19
N PHE A 18 6.90 0.45 2.74
CA PHE A 18 6.63 0.04 1.36
C PHE A 18 5.44 0.83 0.84
N ASN A 19 5.41 1.07 -0.48
CA ASN A 19 4.33 1.80 -1.13
C ASN A 19 3.66 0.98 -2.25
N LEU A 20 4.00 -0.31 -2.38
CA LEU A 20 3.34 -1.26 -3.27
C LEU A 20 3.15 -2.61 -2.57
N ILE A 21 1.98 -3.21 -2.79
CA ILE A 21 1.68 -4.59 -2.43
C ILE A 21 1.44 -5.37 -3.72
N VAL A 22 2.09 -6.52 -3.84
CA VAL A 22 1.97 -7.36 -5.04
C VAL A 22 1.56 -8.77 -4.65
N SER A 23 0.47 -9.25 -5.25
CA SER A 23 0.07 -10.66 -5.12
C SER A 23 0.66 -11.49 -6.26
N THR A 24 1.07 -12.71 -5.93
CA THR A 24 1.66 -13.70 -6.85
C THR A 24 1.12 -15.09 -6.54
N TYR A 25 1.43 -16.07 -7.39
CA TYR A 25 1.21 -17.48 -7.11
C TYR A 25 2.06 -17.93 -5.90
N ARG A 26 1.52 -18.89 -5.12
CA ARG A 26 2.26 -19.45 -3.98
C ARG A 26 3.57 -20.09 -4.45
N ARG A 27 4.66 -19.84 -3.72
CA ARG A 27 6.02 -20.35 -4.03
C ARG A 27 6.69 -19.67 -5.24
N CYS A 28 6.06 -18.66 -5.85
CA CYS A 28 6.65 -17.83 -6.89
C CYS A 28 7.09 -16.47 -6.36
N GLU A 29 7.23 -16.30 -5.04
CA GLU A 29 7.53 -15.01 -4.42
C GLU A 29 8.91 -14.47 -4.84
N ASN A 30 9.92 -15.34 -4.98
CA ASN A 30 11.25 -14.94 -5.45
C ASN A 30 11.22 -14.46 -6.92
N ASP A 31 10.49 -15.16 -7.77
CA ASP A 31 10.35 -14.83 -9.19
C ASP A 31 9.58 -13.52 -9.35
N ALA A 32 8.50 -13.35 -8.59
CA ALA A 32 7.75 -12.10 -8.54
C ALA A 32 8.57 -10.93 -7.99
N CYS A 33 9.45 -11.15 -7.01
CA CYS A 33 10.37 -10.11 -6.55
C CYS A 33 11.28 -9.63 -7.68
N SER A 34 11.86 -10.57 -8.44
CA SER A 34 12.76 -10.27 -9.56
C SER A 34 12.01 -9.55 -10.69
N GLU A 35 10.80 -10.02 -11.01
CA GLU A 35 9.92 -9.41 -12.02
C GLU A 35 9.55 -7.96 -11.64
N ILE A 36 9.08 -7.73 -10.41
CA ILE A 36 8.70 -6.38 -9.97
C ILE A 36 9.92 -5.45 -9.93
N TRP A 37 11.06 -5.91 -9.44
CA TRP A 37 12.29 -5.10 -9.43
C TRP A 37 12.69 -4.68 -10.85
N PHE A 38 12.65 -5.63 -11.80
CA PHE A 38 12.93 -5.37 -13.21
C PHE A 38 11.93 -4.37 -13.81
N LEU A 39 10.64 -4.58 -13.61
CA LEU A 39 9.58 -3.72 -14.13
C LEU A 39 9.66 -2.29 -13.56
N LEU A 40 9.96 -2.14 -12.27
CA LEU A 40 10.20 -0.84 -11.64
C LEU A 40 11.43 -0.15 -12.26
N GLY A 41 12.49 -0.91 -12.53
CA GLY A 41 13.67 -0.42 -13.25
C GLY A 41 13.36 0.10 -14.66
N LEU A 42 12.45 -0.56 -15.39
CA LEU A 42 12.01 -0.12 -16.73
C LEU A 42 11.25 1.20 -16.71
N ILE A 43 10.47 1.46 -15.66
CA ILE A 43 9.70 2.71 -15.51
C ILE A 43 10.48 3.80 -14.77
N GLY A 44 11.76 3.57 -14.49
CA GLY A 44 12.70 4.60 -14.03
C GLY A 44 13.19 4.45 -12.59
N ASP A 45 12.84 3.37 -11.88
CA ASP A 45 13.31 3.13 -10.50
C ASP A 45 14.17 1.87 -10.38
N LYS A 46 15.46 2.04 -10.63
CA LYS A 46 16.46 0.96 -10.56
C LYS A 46 16.87 0.60 -9.14
N GLU A 47 16.60 1.50 -8.18
CA GLU A 47 16.99 1.35 -6.78
C GLU A 47 15.80 0.93 -5.91
N SER A 48 14.72 0.46 -6.54
CA SER A 48 13.57 -0.08 -5.81
C SER A 48 13.97 -1.28 -4.95
N VAL A 49 13.35 -1.39 -3.78
CA VAL A 49 13.56 -2.51 -2.86
C VAL A 49 12.33 -3.40 -2.92
N VAL A 50 12.50 -4.68 -3.21
CA VAL A 50 11.41 -5.64 -3.35
C VAL A 50 11.65 -6.84 -2.45
N GLU A 51 10.70 -7.14 -1.58
CA GLU A 51 10.89 -8.10 -0.50
C GLU A 51 9.71 -9.06 -0.37
N ARG A 52 10.02 -10.25 0.13
CA ARG A 52 9.02 -11.24 0.49
C ARG A 52 8.35 -10.85 1.80
N THR A 53 7.10 -11.26 1.94
CA THR A 53 6.42 -11.25 3.24
C THR A 53 6.37 -12.67 3.80
N ASP A 54 6.01 -12.78 5.08
CA ASP A 54 5.70 -14.08 5.71
C ASP A 54 4.40 -14.72 5.19
N VAL A 55 3.67 -14.01 4.31
CA VAL A 55 2.40 -14.45 3.74
C VAL A 55 2.65 -15.04 2.36
N SER A 56 2.34 -16.32 2.20
CA SER A 56 2.49 -16.99 0.90
C SER A 56 1.62 -16.34 -0.17
N GLY A 57 2.20 -16.11 -1.35
CA GLY A 57 1.57 -15.42 -2.47
C GLY A 57 1.59 -13.90 -2.35
N LEU A 58 2.38 -13.32 -1.44
CA LEU A 58 2.41 -11.87 -1.22
C LEU A 58 3.85 -11.35 -1.06
N ILE A 59 4.17 -10.32 -1.83
CA ILE A 59 5.41 -9.55 -1.73
C ILE A 59 5.09 -8.06 -1.57
N VAL A 60 6.08 -7.29 -1.16
CA VAL A 60 5.98 -5.82 -1.04
C VAL A 60 7.13 -5.17 -1.81
N ALA A 61 6.90 -3.95 -2.27
CA ALA A 61 7.95 -3.15 -2.89
C ALA A 61 7.92 -1.70 -2.36
N LYS A 62 9.11 -1.16 -2.18
CA LYS A 62 9.36 0.25 -1.93
C LYS A 62 10.00 0.85 -3.18
N THR A 63 9.32 1.83 -3.74
CA THR A 63 9.79 2.64 -4.87
C THR A 63 9.87 4.11 -4.47
N SER A 64 10.80 4.84 -5.09
CA SER A 64 10.90 6.30 -4.96
C SER A 64 9.84 7.04 -5.79
N LEU A 65 9.18 6.34 -6.71
CA LEU A 65 8.15 6.88 -7.60
C LEU A 65 6.80 7.01 -6.88
N ASP A 66 5.91 7.82 -7.45
CA ASP A 66 4.51 7.86 -7.02
C ASP A 66 3.84 6.50 -7.28
N PRO A 67 3.33 5.81 -6.24
CA PRO A 67 2.87 4.43 -6.38
C PRO A 67 1.63 4.30 -7.28
N PHE A 68 0.80 5.34 -7.39
CA PHE A 68 -0.37 5.34 -8.25
C PHE A 68 0.03 5.48 -9.72
N LYS A 69 1.00 6.35 -10.02
CA LYS A 69 1.61 6.46 -11.34
C LYS A 69 2.32 5.17 -11.73
N VAL A 70 3.02 4.53 -10.80
CA VAL A 70 3.64 3.22 -11.04
C VAL A 70 2.61 2.20 -11.50
N VAL A 71 1.46 2.09 -10.82
CA VAL A 71 0.41 1.16 -11.22
C VAL A 71 -0.18 1.51 -12.59
N HIS A 72 -0.25 2.80 -12.94
CA HIS A 72 -0.65 3.22 -14.29
C HIS A 72 0.36 2.78 -15.36
N GLU A 73 1.65 3.02 -15.13
CA GLU A 73 2.72 2.64 -16.06
C GLU A 73 2.86 1.12 -16.18
N LEU A 74 2.76 0.37 -15.08
CA LEU A 74 2.76 -1.10 -15.14
C LEU A 74 1.57 -1.64 -15.93
N ARG A 75 0.39 -1.01 -15.86
CA ARG A 75 -0.75 -1.37 -16.72
C ARG A 75 -0.50 -1.03 -18.19
N ARG A 76 0.23 0.05 -18.48
CA ARG A 76 0.64 0.38 -19.85
C ARG A 76 1.63 -0.67 -20.37
N LEU A 77 2.67 -0.97 -19.60
CA LEU A 77 3.66 -2.01 -19.92
C LEU A 77 3.02 -3.39 -20.11
N LEU A 78 2.06 -3.78 -19.27
CA LEU A 78 1.35 -5.06 -19.42
C LEU A 78 0.63 -5.18 -20.77
N LYS A 79 0.13 -4.07 -21.33
CA LYS A 79 -0.50 -4.07 -22.66
C LYS A 79 0.53 -4.14 -23.80
N GLU A 80 1.71 -3.56 -23.58
CA GLU A 80 2.77 -3.49 -24.60
C GLU A 80 3.63 -4.76 -24.63
N LYS A 81 3.90 -5.34 -23.46
CA LYS A 81 4.82 -6.46 -23.23
C LYS A 81 4.26 -7.43 -22.19
N PRO A 82 3.15 -8.12 -22.47
CA PRO A 82 2.53 -9.05 -21.51
C PRO A 82 3.46 -10.19 -21.10
N GLU A 83 4.44 -10.56 -21.93
CA GLU A 83 5.44 -11.60 -21.66
C GLU A 83 6.35 -11.30 -20.46
N GLU A 84 6.47 -10.02 -20.08
CA GLU A 84 7.24 -9.55 -18.92
C GLU A 84 6.46 -9.69 -17.60
N PHE A 85 5.19 -10.13 -17.66
CA PHE A 85 4.32 -10.31 -16.50
C PHE A 85 3.88 -11.78 -16.41
N GLN A 86 4.71 -12.61 -15.78
CA GLN A 86 4.50 -14.05 -15.63
C GLN A 86 3.98 -14.42 -14.24
N TYR A 87 4.45 -13.70 -13.21
CA TYR A 87 4.20 -14.05 -11.81
C TYR A 87 3.27 -13.06 -11.10
N THR A 88 3.29 -11.79 -11.50
CA THR A 88 2.46 -10.74 -10.90
C THR A 88 0.98 -10.92 -11.24
N LEU A 89 0.15 -11.12 -10.21
CA LEU A 89 -1.32 -11.20 -10.35
C LEU A 89 -2.00 -9.85 -10.18
N ARG A 90 -1.52 -9.03 -9.25
CA ARG A 90 -2.11 -7.71 -8.94
C ARG A 90 -1.09 -6.84 -8.23
N VAL A 91 -0.99 -5.59 -8.67
CA VAL A 91 -0.23 -4.54 -8.00
C VAL A 91 -1.19 -3.54 -7.37
N ILE A 92 -0.97 -3.23 -6.09
CA ILE A 92 -1.80 -2.34 -5.29
C ILE A 92 -0.91 -1.20 -4.77
N PRO A 93 -1.17 0.07 -5.13
CA PRO A 93 -0.46 1.21 -4.54
C PRO A 93 -0.86 1.41 -3.09
N VAL A 94 0.08 1.76 -2.23
CA VAL A 94 -0.14 2.09 -0.83
C VAL A 94 0.25 3.54 -0.62
N GLU A 95 -0.66 4.32 -0.02
CA GLU A 95 -0.42 5.73 0.27
C GLU A 95 0.40 5.88 1.56
N THR A 96 -0.08 5.23 2.63
CA THR A 96 0.58 5.24 3.92
C THR A 96 0.24 3.98 4.72
N ILE A 97 1.14 3.66 5.64
CA ILE A 97 1.07 2.50 6.51
C ILE A 97 1.11 3.01 7.95
N VAL A 98 0.09 2.66 8.72
CA VAL A 98 0.00 3.04 10.14
C VAL A 98 -0.17 1.82 11.02
N ARG A 99 0.22 1.97 12.29
CA ARG A 99 -0.12 1.00 13.34
C ARG A 99 -1.64 0.94 13.49
N THR A 100 -2.17 -0.22 13.89
CA THR A 100 -3.60 -0.40 14.20
C THR A 100 -3.91 0.26 15.54
N ASP A 101 -3.91 1.59 15.53
CA ASP A 101 -4.18 2.47 16.64
C ASP A 101 -5.07 3.62 16.12
N LEU A 102 -6.11 3.98 16.86
CA LEU A 102 -7.10 4.96 16.39
C LEU A 102 -6.50 6.35 16.20
N GLU A 103 -5.50 6.73 17.00
CA GLU A 103 -4.85 8.03 16.90
C GLU A 103 -3.93 8.09 15.69
N GLU A 104 -3.18 7.01 15.43
CA GLU A 104 -2.34 6.91 14.22
C GLU A 104 -3.17 6.90 12.93
N ILE A 105 -4.32 6.20 12.93
CA ILE A 105 -5.28 6.24 11.81
C ILE A 105 -5.77 7.66 11.57
N ARG A 106 -6.21 8.34 12.63
CA ARG A 106 -6.75 9.70 12.58
C ARG A 106 -5.75 10.68 12.00
N LYS A 107 -4.49 10.66 12.48
CA LYS A 107 -3.43 11.53 11.96
C LYS A 107 -3.17 11.29 10.48
N ALA A 108 -2.96 10.03 10.10
CA ALA A 108 -2.70 9.70 8.70
C ALA A 108 -3.87 10.06 7.78
N CYS A 109 -5.12 9.82 8.21
CA CYS A 109 -6.31 10.23 7.46
C CYS A 109 -6.39 11.75 7.29
N THR A 110 -6.02 12.51 8.33
CA THR A 110 -5.97 13.97 8.28
C THR A 110 -4.93 14.44 7.26
N GLU A 111 -3.74 13.86 7.26
CA GLU A 111 -2.66 14.22 6.33
C GLU A 111 -3.04 13.95 4.87
N ILE A 112 -3.57 12.77 4.58
CA ILE A 112 -3.96 12.38 3.21
C ILE A 112 -5.25 13.07 2.74
N SER A 113 -6.05 13.63 3.66
CA SER A 113 -7.28 14.36 3.30
C SER A 113 -7.02 15.61 2.44
N SER A 114 -5.79 16.13 2.46
CA SER A 114 -5.33 17.19 1.57
C SER A 114 -5.44 16.82 0.08
N LYS A 115 -5.52 15.53 -0.25
CA LYS A 115 -5.76 15.01 -1.61
C LYS A 115 -7.23 15.02 -2.04
N ILE A 116 -8.15 15.39 -1.14
CA ILE A 116 -9.57 15.59 -1.41
C ILE A 116 -9.80 17.10 -1.55
N ALA A 117 -10.16 17.54 -2.74
CA ALA A 117 -10.46 18.94 -3.01
C ALA A 117 -11.66 19.42 -2.16
N GLU A 118 -11.81 20.74 -2.01
CA GLU A 118 -12.85 21.30 -1.13
C GLU A 118 -14.27 21.02 -1.62
N ASP A 119 -14.43 20.90 -2.94
CA ASP A 119 -15.69 20.63 -3.62
C ASP A 119 -16.00 19.13 -3.77
N GLU A 120 -14.96 18.28 -3.66
CA GLU A 120 -15.06 16.82 -3.73
C GLU A 120 -15.76 16.22 -2.49
N THR A 121 -16.42 15.09 -2.74
CA THR A 121 -17.05 14.25 -1.72
C THR A 121 -16.25 12.98 -1.49
N PHE A 122 -16.37 12.39 -0.30
CA PHE A 122 -15.63 11.16 0.01
C PHE A 122 -16.46 10.11 0.76
N ARG A 123 -15.94 8.87 0.74
CA ARG A 123 -16.43 7.76 1.56
C ARG A 123 -15.27 7.03 2.23
N VAL A 124 -15.44 6.68 3.49
CA VAL A 124 -14.53 5.74 4.19
C VAL A 124 -14.99 4.31 3.94
N THR A 125 -14.09 3.45 3.48
CA THR A 125 -14.34 2.02 3.30
C THR A 125 -13.33 1.23 4.13
N VAL A 126 -13.82 0.34 5.00
CA VAL A 126 -12.96 -0.47 5.87
C VAL A 126 -13.03 -1.93 5.47
N GLU A 127 -11.89 -2.49 5.08
CA GLU A 127 -11.71 -3.93 4.86
C GLU A 127 -11.01 -4.55 6.06
N LYS A 128 -11.75 -5.29 6.89
CA LYS A 128 -11.15 -5.94 8.06
C LYS A 128 -10.31 -7.15 7.65
N ARG A 129 -9.03 -7.12 7.99
CA ARG A 129 -8.14 -8.29 8.00
C ARG A 129 -7.30 -8.25 9.27
N HIS A 130 -7.30 -9.33 10.05
CA HIS A 130 -6.48 -9.49 11.25
C HIS A 130 -6.51 -8.34 12.30
N THR A 131 -7.51 -7.45 12.27
CA THR A 131 -7.70 -6.37 13.25
C THR A 131 -8.89 -6.66 14.18
N LYS A 132 -8.70 -6.37 15.47
CA LYS A 132 -9.75 -6.47 16.49
C LYS A 132 -10.54 -5.17 16.65
N LEU A 133 -10.07 -4.06 16.09
CA LEU A 133 -10.77 -2.77 16.20
C LEU A 133 -12.16 -2.84 15.57
N PRO A 134 -13.19 -2.29 16.20
CA PRO A 134 -14.52 -2.16 15.61
C PRO A 134 -14.48 -1.27 14.36
N THR A 135 -15.18 -1.69 13.30
CA THR A 135 -15.26 -0.91 12.04
C THR A 135 -15.75 0.50 12.28
N LYS A 136 -16.74 0.66 13.16
CA LYS A 136 -17.31 1.96 13.51
C LYS A 136 -16.25 2.91 14.07
N GLU A 137 -15.42 2.46 15.01
CA GLU A 137 -14.36 3.27 15.59
C GLU A 137 -13.30 3.67 14.56
N ILE A 138 -12.95 2.78 13.64
CA ILE A 138 -12.02 3.09 12.53
C ILE A 138 -12.62 4.17 11.62
N VAL A 139 -13.90 4.05 11.25
CA VAL A 139 -14.59 5.03 10.39
C VAL A 139 -14.69 6.38 11.07
N GLU A 140 -15.07 6.42 12.35
CA GLU A 140 -15.15 7.65 13.14
C GLU A 140 -13.79 8.32 13.23
N ALA A 141 -12.74 7.60 13.63
CA ALA A 141 -11.39 8.14 13.72
C ALA A 141 -10.85 8.65 12.37
N ALA A 142 -11.17 7.97 11.27
CA ALA A 142 -10.73 8.36 9.93
C ALA A 142 -11.43 9.62 9.40
N ALA A 143 -12.72 9.80 9.73
CA ALA A 143 -13.52 10.90 9.20
C ALA A 143 -13.47 12.18 10.06
N GLU A 144 -13.10 12.07 11.34
CA GLU A 144 -13.31 13.12 12.34
C GLU A 144 -12.72 14.49 11.97
N ASN A 145 -11.53 14.50 11.37
CA ASN A 145 -10.80 15.74 11.02
C ASN A 145 -10.88 16.10 9.53
N ILE A 146 -11.67 15.38 8.74
CA ILE A 146 -11.79 15.62 7.30
C ILE A 146 -12.95 16.59 7.04
N ASN A 147 -12.63 17.85 6.77
CA ASN A 147 -13.64 18.89 6.50
C ASN A 147 -14.17 18.85 5.05
N ARG A 148 -14.61 17.67 4.58
CA ARG A 148 -15.16 17.40 3.23
C ARG A 148 -16.54 16.77 3.36
N ARG A 149 -17.37 16.88 2.31
CA ARG A 149 -18.71 16.29 2.31
C ARG A 149 -18.64 14.77 2.16
N VAL A 150 -19.43 14.04 2.95
CA VAL A 150 -19.53 12.57 2.84
C VAL A 150 -20.61 12.19 1.83
N ASN A 151 -20.28 11.30 0.89
CA ASN A 151 -21.22 10.67 -0.05
C ASN A 151 -21.04 9.15 -0.04
N LEU A 152 -22.02 8.41 0.46
CA LEU A 152 -21.91 6.96 0.64
C LEU A 152 -22.17 6.17 -0.65
N GLU A 153 -22.89 6.76 -1.61
CA GLU A 153 -23.34 6.10 -2.84
C GLU A 153 -22.40 6.34 -4.01
N ASN A 154 -22.07 7.60 -4.30
CA ASN A 154 -21.23 7.98 -5.43
C ASN A 154 -20.19 9.04 -5.03
N PRO A 155 -19.17 8.68 -4.24
CA PRO A 155 -18.12 9.60 -3.81
C PRO A 155 -17.15 9.94 -4.94
N ASP A 156 -16.58 11.14 -4.90
CA ASP A 156 -15.47 11.52 -5.79
C ASP A 156 -14.16 10.83 -5.38
N LYS A 157 -13.99 10.59 -4.07
CA LYS A 157 -12.82 9.90 -3.49
C LYS A 157 -13.21 8.79 -2.52
N ILE A 158 -12.50 7.66 -2.60
CA ILE A 158 -12.65 6.57 -1.63
C ILE A 158 -11.42 6.51 -0.74
N LEU A 159 -11.61 6.78 0.56
CA LEU A 159 -10.62 6.51 1.58
C LEU A 159 -10.75 5.05 2.03
N SER A 160 -9.87 4.20 1.51
CA SER A 160 -9.86 2.77 1.82
C SER A 160 -8.86 2.48 2.93
N ILE A 161 -9.34 1.85 4.01
CA ILE A 161 -8.54 1.39 5.14
C ILE A 161 -8.62 -0.12 5.19
N SER A 162 -7.50 -0.81 4.98
CA SER A 162 -7.44 -2.28 4.98
C SER A 162 -6.50 -2.80 6.04
N GLY A 163 -6.93 -3.83 6.76
CA GLY A 163 -6.03 -4.60 7.62
C GLY A 163 -4.90 -5.24 6.82
N SER A 164 -3.68 -5.14 7.33
CA SER A 164 -2.53 -5.83 6.75
C SER A 164 -2.59 -7.33 7.02
N PHE A 165 -1.98 -8.10 6.12
CA PHE A 165 -1.84 -9.55 6.23
C PHE A 165 -0.70 -9.96 7.18
N MET A 166 0.10 -9.00 7.63
CA MET A 166 1.29 -9.25 8.43
C MET A 166 0.96 -9.31 9.92
N SER A 167 1.72 -10.11 10.67
CA SER A 167 1.55 -10.43 12.09
C SER A 167 1.40 -9.22 13.03
N ASN A 168 2.00 -8.08 12.69
CA ASN A 168 1.80 -6.82 13.41
C ASN A 168 0.69 -6.03 12.73
N ALA A 169 -0.41 -5.80 13.44
CA ALA A 169 -1.60 -5.13 12.96
C ALA A 169 -1.26 -3.76 12.35
N LEU A 170 -1.15 -3.69 11.03
CA LEU A 170 -0.98 -2.44 10.28
C LEU A 170 -2.24 -2.17 9.47
N LEU A 171 -2.52 -0.89 9.23
CA LEU A 171 -3.57 -0.47 8.31
C LEU A 171 -2.93 0.18 7.10
N ILE A 172 -3.38 -0.27 5.94
CA ILE A 172 -3.04 0.28 4.63
C ILE A 172 -4.10 1.29 4.30
N LEU A 173 -3.69 2.54 4.15
CA LEU A 173 -4.57 3.64 3.74
C LEU A 173 -4.31 3.93 2.26
N ARG A 174 -5.40 4.17 1.53
CA ARG A 174 -5.38 4.49 0.10
C ARG A 174 -6.47 5.49 -0.19
N ILE A 175 -6.17 6.47 -1.04
CA ILE A 175 -7.18 7.36 -1.60
C ILE A 175 -7.13 7.28 -3.12
N PHE A 176 -8.28 7.11 -3.76
CA PHE A 176 -8.41 7.09 -5.22
C PHE A 176 -9.72 7.74 -5.63
#